data_AF-A0A535NV94-F1
#
_entry.id   AF-A0A535NV94-F1
#
_cell.length_a   1.000
_cell.length_b   1.000
_cell.length_c   1.000
_cell.angle_alpha   90.00
_cell.angle_beta   90.00
_cell.angle_gamma   90.00
#
_symmetry.space_group_name_H-M   'P 1'
#
loop_
_entity.id
_entity.type
_entity.pdbx_description
1 polymer ?
#
loop_
_entity_poly.entity_id
_entity_poly.type
_entity_poly.pdbx_seq_one_letter_code
_entity_poly.pdbx_strand_id
1 'polypeptide(L)'
;MSSIEQAPRLVDYKGSLDQTPLLSLLQSMQAQRATGTLQVRSGGEAFSLFFLFGHLFHAYGNGSQGEEAVFEPLAWRQGDYTFDPKSKLPTEETITAPTADILAEAKRRGVPGADNGPVAAIRSPSQPTAAPPAAAAAAPQVSERALVSQPPQAAPQVVAEEGPPPTELYPLPVGKLVYESLKTAFVDFPKLLRSLSQDRLTGYLRLTGQASRGMILFYQGSLIESFYDGGAVVSTGRTAFSLFKNDVDRGEGSMDVIELTAEVVTAIYQLLTAPTILQGLLARFVDVRALLQYLQEEKIHGSLLVRAPEEMGIILLRDGQLLGAFTRGQPQLMQDPEIVTRLCADSKTRIEVKAVADLEEPASVSLEEMLAMTPSVPATVYRPAPPQPSTAPAATMAPAARAQPHPPAPAATAPVSAEPDIDWPSLMSQLNQMADSALQSRSKKVKEMLSSTEHSVDALDRTIDRISQTSIMFVDPARLTNLANEMRQLLEEQR
;
A
#
# COMPACT_ATOMS: atom_id res chain seq x y z
N MET A 1 29.14 8.57 -42.60
CA MET A 1 27.79 8.04 -42.88
C MET A 1 27.29 7.43 -41.60
N SER A 2 26.47 8.16 -40.87
CA SER A 2 25.95 7.76 -39.57
C SER A 2 24.92 6.65 -39.74
N SER A 3 25.22 5.47 -39.20
CA SER A 3 24.23 4.41 -39.01
C SER A 3 23.30 4.85 -37.87
N ILE A 4 22.07 5.23 -38.24
CA ILE A 4 20.98 5.40 -37.29
C ILE A 4 20.63 4.00 -36.80
N GLU A 5 21.05 3.69 -35.57
CA GLU A 5 20.63 2.51 -34.83
C GLU A 5 19.10 2.62 -34.64
N GLN A 6 18.36 1.76 -35.36
CA GLN A 6 16.91 1.73 -35.31
C GLN A 6 16.47 1.35 -33.89
N ALA A 7 15.71 2.22 -33.24
CA ALA A 7 15.00 1.90 -32.01
C ALA A 7 14.16 0.61 -32.21
N PRO A 8 14.15 -0.32 -31.23
CA PRO A 8 13.41 -1.56 -31.35
C PRO A 8 11.92 -1.26 -31.52
N ARG A 9 11.32 -1.83 -32.58
CA ARG A 9 9.88 -1.68 -32.87
C ARG A 9 9.05 -2.31 -31.75
N LEU A 10 7.86 -1.73 -31.51
CA LEU A 10 6.85 -2.27 -30.60
C LEU A 10 6.63 -3.76 -30.89
N VAL A 11 6.70 -4.62 -29.87
CA VAL A 11 6.40 -6.04 -30.04
C VAL A 11 4.89 -6.17 -30.19
N ASP A 12 4.43 -6.67 -31.34
CA ASP A 12 3.05 -7.10 -31.49
C ASP A 12 2.78 -8.27 -30.54
N TYR A 13 1.73 -8.17 -29.73
CA TYR A 13 1.33 -9.18 -28.73
C TYR A 13 0.86 -10.52 -29.35
N LYS A 14 0.81 -10.62 -30.68
CA LYS A 14 0.52 -11.83 -31.44
C LYS A 14 1.14 -11.73 -32.83
N GLY A 15 1.56 -12.85 -33.40
CA GLY A 15 2.18 -12.86 -34.72
C GLY A 15 2.62 -14.26 -35.13
N SER A 16 3.43 -14.32 -36.18
CA SER A 16 3.95 -15.58 -36.73
C SER A 16 5.47 -15.59 -36.78
N LEU A 17 6.07 -16.76 -36.51
CA LEU A 17 7.51 -16.96 -36.38
C LEU A 17 8.28 -16.84 -37.71
N ASP A 18 7.58 -16.93 -38.85
CA ASP A 18 8.18 -16.66 -40.17
C ASP A 18 8.45 -15.16 -40.38
N GLN A 19 7.70 -14.29 -39.70
CA GLN A 19 7.87 -12.84 -39.75
C GLN A 19 8.82 -12.35 -38.67
N THR A 20 8.65 -12.86 -37.44
CA THR A 20 9.46 -12.50 -36.28
C THR A 20 10.01 -13.78 -35.65
N PRO A 21 11.27 -14.16 -35.97
CA PRO A 21 11.90 -15.34 -35.40
C PRO A 21 11.90 -15.30 -33.87
N LEU A 22 11.79 -16.47 -33.23
CA LEU A 22 11.72 -16.55 -31.77
C LEU A 22 12.92 -15.88 -31.11
N LEU A 23 14.14 -16.06 -31.64
CA LEU A 23 15.35 -15.38 -31.15
C LEU A 23 15.18 -13.86 -31.03
N SER A 24 14.66 -13.22 -32.08
CA SER A 24 14.42 -11.77 -32.10
C SER A 24 13.34 -11.37 -31.09
N LEU A 25 12.32 -12.21 -30.92
CA LEU A 25 11.26 -12.01 -29.93
C LEU A 25 11.80 -12.10 -28.50
N LEU A 26 12.62 -13.10 -28.18
CA LEU A 26 13.28 -13.25 -26.88
C LEU A 26 14.18 -12.05 -26.58
N GLN A 27 14.97 -11.60 -27.56
CA GLN A 27 15.84 -10.41 -27.44
C GLN A 27 15.04 -9.12 -27.25
N SER A 28 13.93 -8.97 -27.98
CA SER A 28 13.07 -7.79 -27.86
C SER A 28 12.35 -7.77 -26.51
N MET A 29 11.85 -8.91 -26.04
CA MET A 29 11.23 -9.05 -24.71
C MET A 29 12.24 -8.77 -23.59
N GLN A 30 13.50 -9.18 -23.77
CA GLN A 30 14.59 -8.83 -22.86
C GLN A 30 14.87 -7.32 -22.85
N ALA A 31 15.01 -6.70 -24.03
CA ALA A 31 15.27 -5.26 -24.15
C ALA A 31 14.13 -4.40 -23.59
N GLN A 32 12.88 -4.84 -23.76
CA GLN A 32 11.68 -4.15 -23.27
C GLN A 32 11.33 -4.48 -21.83
N ARG A 33 12.14 -5.33 -21.16
CA ARG A 33 11.87 -5.85 -19.81
C ARG A 33 10.45 -6.41 -19.66
N ALA A 34 9.97 -7.11 -20.68
CA ALA A 34 8.63 -7.66 -20.72
C ALA A 34 8.39 -8.66 -19.57
N THR A 35 7.18 -8.63 -19.00
CA THR A 35 6.71 -9.56 -17.97
C THR A 35 5.39 -10.16 -18.45
N GLY A 36 5.27 -11.49 -18.43
CA GLY A 36 4.10 -12.19 -18.94
C GLY A 36 4.44 -13.54 -19.54
N THR A 37 3.45 -14.18 -20.17
CA THR A 37 3.63 -15.50 -20.80
C THR A 37 3.61 -15.38 -22.30
N LEU A 38 4.69 -15.81 -22.94
CA LEU A 38 4.77 -16.01 -24.38
C LEU A 38 4.42 -17.47 -24.68
N GLN A 39 3.30 -17.68 -25.38
CA GLN A 39 2.96 -18.98 -25.95
C GLN A 39 3.44 -19.05 -27.40
N VAL A 40 4.09 -20.15 -27.75
CA VAL A 40 4.60 -20.43 -29.09
C VAL A 40 4.04 -21.78 -29.54
N ARG A 41 3.47 -21.86 -30.75
CA ARG A 41 2.81 -23.08 -31.26
C ARG A 41 3.24 -23.39 -32.68
N SER A 42 3.62 -24.64 -32.96
CA SER A 42 3.96 -25.10 -34.31
C SER A 42 3.74 -26.61 -34.43
N GLY A 43 3.23 -27.07 -35.58
CA GLY A 43 3.15 -28.51 -35.89
C GLY A 43 2.34 -29.40 -34.92
N GLY A 44 1.51 -28.82 -34.05
CA GLY A 44 0.77 -29.54 -32.99
C GLY A 44 1.43 -29.51 -31.61
N GLU A 45 2.64 -28.95 -31.53
CA GLU A 45 3.39 -28.75 -30.28
C GLU A 45 3.21 -27.30 -29.79
N ALA A 46 3.29 -27.10 -28.48
CA ALA A 46 3.15 -25.79 -27.85
C ALA A 46 4.08 -25.64 -26.65
N PHE A 47 4.77 -24.50 -26.60
CA PHE A 47 5.67 -24.10 -25.52
C PHE A 47 5.16 -22.82 -24.86
N SER A 48 5.25 -22.78 -23.54
CA SER A 48 4.95 -21.60 -22.73
C SER A 48 6.25 -21.11 -22.10
N LEU A 49 6.65 -19.90 -22.48
CA LEU A 49 7.84 -19.20 -22.01
C LEU A 49 7.40 -18.06 -21.10
N PHE A 50 7.83 -18.08 -19.85
CA PHE A 50 7.42 -17.11 -18.84
C PHE A 50 8.53 -16.10 -18.67
N PHE A 51 8.17 -14.83 -18.83
CA PHE A 51 9.08 -13.71 -18.69
C PHE A 51 8.80 -12.95 -17.41
N LEU A 52 9.88 -12.55 -16.74
CA LEU A 52 9.88 -11.64 -15.61
C LEU A 52 10.98 -10.60 -15.79
N PHE A 53 10.60 -9.33 -15.95
CA PHE A 53 11.53 -8.22 -16.20
C PHE A 53 12.46 -8.43 -17.40
N GLY A 54 11.99 -9.13 -18.44
CA GLY A 54 12.77 -9.47 -19.63
C GLY A 54 13.64 -10.72 -19.49
N HIS A 55 13.62 -11.38 -18.33
CA HIS A 55 14.32 -12.65 -18.11
C HIS A 55 13.37 -13.82 -18.29
N LEU A 56 13.86 -14.91 -18.89
CA LEU A 56 13.14 -16.18 -18.88
C LEU A 56 13.16 -16.74 -17.45
N PHE A 57 11.99 -16.84 -16.84
CA PHE A 57 11.79 -17.28 -15.45
C PHE A 57 11.41 -18.76 -15.39
N HIS A 58 10.62 -19.20 -16.37
CA HIS A 58 10.19 -20.58 -16.49
C HIS A 58 9.92 -20.89 -17.95
N ALA A 59 10.12 -22.13 -18.36
CA ALA A 59 9.61 -22.62 -19.62
C ALA A 59 9.08 -24.03 -19.46
N TYR A 60 7.97 -24.35 -20.12
CA TYR A 60 7.51 -25.72 -20.25
C TYR A 60 6.82 -25.95 -21.60
N GLY A 61 6.91 -27.17 -22.09
CA GLY A 61 6.21 -27.60 -23.30
C GLY A 61 6.67 -29.00 -23.70
N ASN A 62 5.76 -29.77 -24.30
CA ASN A 62 6.04 -31.10 -24.84
C ASN A 62 6.70 -32.10 -23.86
N GLY A 63 6.45 -31.97 -22.55
CA GLY A 63 7.07 -32.81 -21.52
C GLY A 63 8.46 -32.35 -21.06
N SER A 64 9.01 -31.30 -21.66
CA SER A 64 10.26 -30.64 -21.25
C SER A 64 9.97 -29.42 -20.36
N GLN A 65 10.87 -29.11 -19.43
CA GLN A 65 10.78 -27.96 -18.51
C GLN A 65 12.15 -27.28 -18.35
N GLY A 66 12.16 -25.98 -18.03
CA GLY A 66 13.39 -25.21 -17.82
C GLY A 66 14.09 -24.84 -19.12
N GLU A 67 15.41 -24.72 -19.10
CA GLU A 67 16.20 -24.26 -20.26
C GLU A 67 16.02 -25.16 -21.50
N GLU A 68 15.88 -26.48 -21.30
CA GLU A 68 15.63 -27.43 -22.39
C GLU A 68 14.31 -27.15 -23.15
N ALA A 69 13.29 -26.65 -22.45
CA ALA A 69 12.02 -26.26 -23.06
C ALA A 69 12.10 -24.94 -23.86
N VAL A 70 13.24 -24.25 -23.84
CA VAL A 70 13.49 -23.05 -24.65
C VAL A 70 14.14 -23.42 -25.99
N PHE A 71 15.00 -24.44 -26.00
CA PHE A 71 15.78 -24.80 -27.19
C PHE A 71 14.94 -25.41 -28.32
N GLU A 72 13.93 -26.22 -27.98
CA GLU A 72 13.02 -26.82 -28.96
C GLU A 72 12.25 -25.78 -29.80
N PRO A 73 11.50 -24.82 -29.20
CA PRO A 73 10.79 -23.81 -29.97
C PRO A 73 11.74 -22.81 -30.65
N LEU A 74 12.98 -22.64 -30.17
CA LEU A 74 13.99 -21.78 -30.82
C LEU A 74 14.38 -22.30 -32.21
N ALA A 75 14.26 -23.61 -32.44
CA ALA A 75 14.52 -24.25 -33.74
C ALA A 75 13.44 -24.02 -34.79
N TRP A 76 12.26 -23.53 -34.39
CA TRP A 76 11.12 -23.37 -35.28
C TRP A 76 11.25 -22.14 -36.17
N ARG A 77 10.93 -22.31 -37.46
CA ARG A 77 10.91 -21.23 -38.46
C ARG A 77 9.50 -20.84 -38.92
N GLN A 78 8.50 -21.60 -38.50
CA GLN A 78 7.08 -21.38 -38.80
C GLN A 78 6.29 -21.74 -37.54
N GLY A 79 5.16 -21.06 -37.33
CA GLY A 79 4.33 -21.23 -36.14
C GLY A 79 3.82 -19.88 -35.65
N ASP A 80 2.83 -19.91 -34.77
CA ASP A 80 2.21 -18.69 -34.24
C ASP A 80 2.65 -18.45 -32.81
N TYR A 81 2.70 -17.18 -32.43
CA TYR A 81 3.00 -16.77 -31.06
C TYR A 81 1.95 -15.81 -30.51
N THR A 82 1.76 -15.82 -29.21
CA THR A 82 0.89 -14.88 -28.48
C THR A 82 1.51 -14.56 -27.14
N PHE A 83 1.58 -13.28 -26.79
CA PHE A 83 2.10 -12.80 -25.52
C PHE A 83 0.96 -12.24 -24.66
N ASP A 84 0.82 -12.78 -23.45
CA ASP A 84 -0.16 -12.34 -22.46
C ASP A 84 0.57 -11.67 -21.27
N PRO A 85 0.56 -10.33 -21.18
CA PRO A 85 1.19 -9.60 -20.08
C PRO A 85 0.43 -9.72 -18.75
N LYS A 86 -0.82 -10.22 -18.77
CA LYS A 86 -1.67 -10.38 -17.58
C LYS A 86 -1.68 -11.82 -17.06
N SER A 87 -0.91 -12.71 -17.70
CA SER A 87 -0.89 -14.12 -17.32
C SER A 87 -0.26 -14.33 -15.94
N LYS A 88 -0.85 -15.23 -15.16
CA LYS A 88 -0.31 -15.61 -13.85
C LYS A 88 0.98 -16.40 -14.07
N LEU A 89 2.10 -15.82 -13.64
CA LEU A 89 3.39 -16.51 -13.68
C LEU A 89 3.39 -17.69 -12.69
N PRO A 90 3.96 -18.85 -13.07
CA PRO A 90 4.18 -19.99 -12.20
C PRO A 90 4.95 -19.58 -10.93
N THR A 91 4.76 -20.33 -9.85
CA THR A 91 5.52 -20.12 -8.59
C THR A 91 6.90 -20.77 -8.62
N GLU A 92 7.17 -21.61 -9.61
CA GLU A 92 8.41 -22.36 -9.77
C GLU A 92 9.33 -21.65 -10.77
N GLU A 93 10.57 -21.37 -10.36
CA GLU A 93 11.63 -20.90 -11.25
C GLU A 93 12.39 -22.11 -11.77
N THR A 94 12.40 -22.32 -13.08
CA THR A 94 13.12 -23.45 -13.72
C THR A 94 14.27 -23.02 -14.61
N ILE A 95 14.42 -21.71 -14.79
CA ILE A 95 15.47 -21.10 -15.57
C ILE A 95 16.18 -20.12 -14.65
N THR A 96 17.43 -20.43 -14.31
CA THR A 96 18.26 -19.63 -13.42
C THR A 96 19.35 -18.87 -14.17
N ALA A 97 19.66 -19.29 -15.40
CA ALA A 97 20.61 -18.59 -16.26
C ALA A 97 19.97 -17.33 -16.89
N PRO A 98 20.75 -16.25 -17.09
CA PRO A 98 20.31 -15.11 -17.89
C PRO A 98 19.89 -15.53 -19.30
N THR A 99 18.83 -14.92 -19.84
CA THR A 99 18.36 -15.19 -21.22
C THR A 99 19.47 -15.07 -22.26
N ALA A 100 20.41 -14.13 -22.09
CA ALA A 100 21.57 -14.00 -22.97
C ALA A 100 22.50 -15.23 -22.94
N ASP A 101 22.68 -15.85 -21.78
CA ASP A 101 23.51 -17.05 -21.60
C ASP A 101 22.83 -18.28 -22.21
N ILE A 102 21.51 -18.41 -22.07
CA ILE A 102 20.71 -19.46 -22.70
C ILE A 102 20.80 -19.36 -24.23
N LEU A 103 20.69 -18.15 -24.78
CA LEU A 103 20.84 -17.91 -26.21
C LEU A 103 22.28 -18.18 -26.71
N ALA A 104 23.29 -17.81 -25.92
CA ALA A 104 24.68 -18.10 -26.23
C ALA A 104 24.97 -19.61 -26.19
N GLU A 105 24.36 -20.34 -25.24
CA GLU A 105 24.45 -21.78 -25.12
C GLU A 105 23.72 -22.50 -26.28
N ALA A 106 22.54 -22.02 -26.67
CA ALA A 106 21.84 -22.52 -27.86
C ALA A 106 22.69 -22.39 -29.14
N LYS A 107 23.40 -21.25 -29.28
CA LYS A 107 24.35 -21.02 -30.36
C LYS A 107 25.55 -21.96 -30.31
N ARG A 108 26.12 -22.22 -29.13
CA ARG A 108 27.23 -23.18 -28.96
C ARG A 108 26.81 -24.61 -29.31
N ARG A 109 25.57 -24.99 -29.01
CA ARG A 109 24.97 -26.29 -29.34
C ARG A 109 24.59 -26.41 -30.82
N GLY A 110 24.64 -25.32 -31.59
CA GLY A 110 24.24 -25.29 -32.99
C GLY A 110 22.73 -25.46 -33.19
N VAL A 111 21.91 -25.03 -32.23
CA VAL A 111 20.45 -25.05 -32.34
C VAL A 111 20.05 -24.22 -33.57
N PRO A 112 19.31 -24.79 -34.54
CA PRO A 112 18.81 -24.03 -35.69
C PRO A 112 18.08 -22.77 -35.20
N GLY A 113 18.27 -21.61 -35.81
CA GLY A 113 17.57 -20.38 -35.38
C GLY A 113 18.18 -19.62 -34.18
N ALA A 114 19.24 -20.15 -33.55
CA ALA A 114 20.02 -19.42 -32.53
C ALA A 114 21.00 -18.36 -33.09
N ASP A 115 21.07 -18.24 -34.42
CA ASP A 115 21.91 -17.29 -35.14
C ASP A 115 21.06 -16.35 -36.00
N ASN A 116 21.37 -15.04 -36.00
CA ASN A 116 20.79 -14.03 -36.92
C ASN A 116 21.25 -14.21 -38.39
N GLY A 117 21.60 -15.44 -38.81
CA GLY A 117 22.09 -15.73 -40.16
C GLY A 117 21.01 -15.54 -41.22
N PRO A 118 21.37 -15.13 -42.47
CA PRO A 118 20.40 -14.93 -43.53
C PRO A 118 19.66 -16.23 -43.86
N VAL A 119 18.35 -16.10 -44.03
CA VAL A 119 17.43 -17.17 -44.42
C VAL A 119 17.79 -17.63 -45.82
N ALA A 120 18.57 -18.70 -45.93
CA ALA A 120 18.73 -19.42 -47.18
C ALA A 120 17.35 -19.97 -47.56
N ALA A 121 16.78 -19.42 -48.64
CA ALA A 121 15.54 -19.86 -49.25
C ALA A 121 15.65 -21.35 -49.61
N ILE A 122 15.05 -22.20 -48.77
CA ILE A 122 14.79 -23.58 -49.13
C ILE A 122 13.42 -23.60 -49.79
N ARG A 123 13.47 -24.04 -51.04
CA ARG A 123 12.44 -24.04 -52.05
C ARG A 123 11.15 -24.69 -51.54
N SER A 124 10.03 -24.06 -51.87
CA SER A 124 8.72 -24.68 -51.83
C SER A 124 8.71 -25.97 -52.66
N PRO A 125 7.95 -26.98 -52.22
CA PRO A 125 7.23 -27.80 -53.17
C PRO A 125 5.72 -27.77 -52.88
N SER A 126 5.01 -27.36 -53.93
CA SER A 126 3.71 -27.88 -54.41
C SER A 126 2.45 -27.72 -53.54
N GLN A 127 1.57 -26.84 -54.04
CA GLN A 127 0.11 -27.02 -54.03
C GLN A 127 -0.30 -28.37 -54.64
N PRO A 128 -1.49 -28.88 -54.28
CA PRO A 128 -2.49 -29.09 -55.31
C PRO A 128 -3.89 -28.51 -54.99
N THR A 129 -4.35 -27.66 -55.90
CA THR A 129 -5.65 -27.62 -56.60
C THR A 129 -6.97 -28.04 -55.92
N ALA A 130 -7.84 -27.03 -55.73
CA ALA A 130 -9.29 -26.88 -56.03
C ALA A 130 -10.33 -28.02 -55.79
N ALA A 131 -11.25 -27.73 -54.83
CA ALA A 131 -12.75 -27.61 -54.89
C ALA A 131 -13.63 -28.69 -55.62
N PRO A 132 -14.96 -28.88 -55.32
CA PRO A 132 -15.93 -27.87 -54.82
C PRO A 132 -17.09 -28.49 -53.92
N PRO A 133 -18.32 -27.91 -53.72
CA PRO A 133 -18.96 -27.84 -52.39
C PRO A 133 -20.34 -28.51 -52.23
N ALA A 134 -20.81 -28.67 -51.00
CA ALA A 134 -22.22 -28.88 -50.58
C ALA A 134 -22.25 -28.98 -49.04
N ALA A 135 -23.28 -28.62 -48.27
CA ALA A 135 -24.49 -27.84 -48.40
C ALA A 135 -24.95 -27.58 -46.94
N ALA A 136 -25.93 -26.70 -46.77
CA ALA A 136 -26.43 -26.18 -45.51
C ALA A 136 -26.96 -27.19 -44.47
N ALA A 137 -26.89 -26.81 -43.19
CA ALA A 137 -27.94 -26.94 -42.16
C ALA A 137 -27.40 -26.40 -40.82
N ALA A 138 -27.83 -25.22 -40.37
CA ALA A 138 -28.99 -24.97 -39.50
C ALA A 138 -28.64 -25.06 -37.99
N ALA A 139 -28.81 -23.92 -37.32
CA ALA A 139 -28.73 -23.73 -35.88
C ALA A 139 -29.80 -24.53 -35.11
N PRO A 140 -29.69 -24.56 -33.77
CA PRO A 140 -30.80 -23.99 -33.01
C PRO A 140 -30.35 -22.99 -31.94
N GLN A 141 -31.09 -21.90 -31.87
CA GLN A 141 -31.15 -20.96 -30.76
C GLN A 141 -32.00 -21.55 -29.62
N VAL A 142 -31.67 -21.24 -28.37
CA VAL A 142 -32.64 -21.20 -27.27
C VAL A 142 -32.40 -19.92 -26.46
N SER A 143 -33.40 -19.05 -26.44
CA SER A 143 -33.49 -17.84 -25.64
C SER A 143 -33.95 -18.12 -24.21
N GLU A 144 -33.48 -17.22 -23.33
CA GLU A 144 -34.14 -16.67 -22.14
C GLU A 144 -34.58 -17.58 -20.98
N ARG A 145 -33.97 -17.33 -19.81
CA ARG A 145 -34.73 -16.75 -18.69
C ARG A 145 -33.84 -16.00 -17.71
N ALA A 146 -34.17 -14.72 -17.53
CA ALA A 146 -33.74 -13.92 -16.40
C ALA A 146 -34.37 -14.48 -15.11
N LEU A 147 -33.55 -14.60 -14.07
CA LEU A 147 -34.02 -14.80 -12.70
C LEU A 147 -33.47 -13.66 -11.85
N VAL A 148 -34.34 -12.68 -11.65
CA VAL A 148 -34.24 -11.59 -10.70
C VAL A 148 -34.06 -12.18 -9.30
N SER A 149 -32.97 -11.83 -8.62
CA SER A 149 -32.83 -12.05 -7.18
C SER A 149 -32.69 -10.68 -6.51
N GLN A 150 -33.69 -10.33 -5.71
CA GLN A 150 -33.79 -9.07 -4.97
C GLN A 150 -32.71 -8.97 -3.87
N PRO A 151 -32.25 -7.75 -3.55
CA PRO A 151 -31.35 -7.53 -2.42
C PRO A 151 -32.11 -7.63 -1.08
N PRO A 152 -31.53 -8.24 -0.03
CA PRO A 152 -32.10 -8.20 1.30
C PRO A 152 -32.03 -6.78 1.88
N GLN A 153 -33.15 -6.37 2.49
CA GLN A 153 -33.38 -5.08 3.13
C GLN A 153 -32.47 -4.85 4.34
N ALA A 154 -32.06 -3.59 4.51
CA ALA A 154 -31.26 -3.09 5.61
C ALA A 154 -31.99 -3.17 6.97
N ALA A 155 -31.26 -3.60 8.00
CA ALA A 155 -31.58 -3.32 9.39
C ALA A 155 -30.91 -1.99 9.80
N PRO A 156 -31.53 -1.16 10.67
CA PRO A 156 -31.02 0.16 11.01
C PRO A 156 -29.77 0.03 11.89
N GLN A 157 -28.61 0.43 11.37
CA GLN A 157 -27.44 0.64 12.21
C GLN A 157 -27.56 1.99 12.93
N VAL A 158 -27.60 1.90 14.25
CA VAL A 158 -27.44 3.00 15.20
C VAL A 158 -26.22 3.83 14.82
N VAL A 159 -26.45 5.14 14.67
CA VAL A 159 -25.44 6.18 14.54
C VAL A 159 -24.49 6.11 15.73
N ALA A 160 -23.26 5.68 15.49
CA ALA A 160 -22.15 5.90 16.40
C ALA A 160 -21.72 7.37 16.27
N GLU A 161 -21.61 8.07 17.39
CA GLU A 161 -21.02 9.41 17.45
C GLU A 161 -19.62 9.38 16.81
N GLU A 162 -19.43 10.24 15.81
CA GLU A 162 -18.13 10.48 15.16
C GLU A 162 -17.18 11.08 16.19
N GLY A 163 -16.32 10.23 16.76
CA GLY A 163 -14.99 10.64 17.22
C GLY A 163 -14.19 11.26 16.07
N PRO A 164 -12.97 11.77 16.33
CA PRO A 164 -12.12 12.35 15.28
C PRO A 164 -12.05 11.36 14.10
N PRO A 165 -12.23 11.84 12.85
CA PRO A 165 -12.41 10.95 11.71
C PRO A 165 -11.23 9.98 11.64
N PRO A 166 -11.46 8.70 11.29
CA PRO A 166 -10.36 7.79 11.03
C PRO A 166 -9.45 8.49 10.01
N THR A 167 -8.16 8.53 10.31
CA THR A 167 -7.12 9.08 9.43
C THR A 167 -6.99 8.18 8.20
N GLU A 168 -8.04 8.04 7.42
CA GLU A 168 -8.08 7.27 6.19
C GLU A 168 -7.00 7.82 5.26
N LEU A 169 -6.17 6.94 4.69
CA LEU A 169 -5.17 7.34 3.70
C LEU A 169 -5.85 8.12 2.58
N TYR A 170 -5.45 9.38 2.44
CA TYR A 170 -5.89 10.22 1.34
C TYR A 170 -5.54 9.56 0.01
N PRO A 171 -6.40 9.66 -1.04
CA PRO A 171 -5.94 9.35 -2.38
C PRO A 171 -4.75 10.24 -2.72
N LEU A 172 -3.88 9.77 -3.59
CA LEU A 172 -2.71 10.50 -4.04
C LEU A 172 -2.66 10.52 -5.56
N PRO A 173 -2.07 11.56 -6.15
CA PRO A 173 -2.02 11.67 -7.58
C PRO A 173 -1.10 10.59 -8.16
N VAL A 174 -1.50 10.01 -9.28
CA VAL A 174 -0.60 9.14 -10.04
C VAL A 174 0.46 9.99 -10.76
N GLY A 175 1.69 9.46 -10.77
CA GLY A 175 2.84 10.05 -11.45
C GLY A 175 3.43 9.09 -12.47
N LYS A 176 4.68 9.35 -12.85
CA LYS A 176 5.44 8.43 -13.71
C LYS A 176 5.84 7.21 -12.89
N LEU A 177 5.40 6.04 -13.31
CA LEU A 177 5.73 4.78 -12.65
C LEU A 177 7.17 4.40 -12.99
N VAL A 178 8.05 4.41 -11.99
CA VAL A 178 9.46 3.99 -12.13
C VAL A 178 9.57 2.47 -11.95
N TYR A 179 8.85 1.96 -10.95
CA TYR A 179 8.72 0.54 -10.69
C TYR A 179 7.26 0.19 -10.41
N GLU A 180 6.76 -0.88 -11.01
CA GLU A 180 5.38 -1.33 -10.89
C GLU A 180 5.30 -2.71 -10.24
N SER A 181 4.40 -2.85 -9.28
CA SER A 181 3.96 -4.12 -8.68
C SER A 181 5.11 -5.05 -8.30
N LEU A 182 6.16 -4.48 -7.69
CA LEU A 182 7.27 -5.23 -7.14
C LEU A 182 6.77 -6.07 -5.96
N LYS A 183 6.70 -7.40 -6.13
CA LYS A 183 6.34 -8.31 -5.03
C LYS A 183 7.36 -8.20 -3.92
N THR A 184 6.90 -7.85 -2.72
CA THR A 184 7.76 -7.60 -1.56
C THR A 184 8.65 -8.79 -1.21
N ALA A 185 8.16 -10.03 -1.40
CA ALA A 185 8.90 -11.26 -1.13
C ALA A 185 10.22 -11.42 -1.90
N PHE A 186 10.40 -10.70 -3.01
CA PHE A 186 11.60 -10.76 -3.86
C PHE A 186 12.40 -9.46 -3.87
N VAL A 187 11.99 -8.47 -3.06
CA VAL A 187 12.62 -7.15 -3.01
C VAL A 187 13.58 -7.08 -1.85
N ASP A 188 14.86 -6.80 -2.14
CA ASP A 188 15.80 -6.37 -1.12
C ASP A 188 15.51 -4.90 -0.78
N PHE A 189 14.67 -4.70 0.24
CA PHE A 189 14.15 -3.38 0.60
C PHE A 189 15.24 -2.36 0.97
N PRO A 190 16.27 -2.71 1.79
CA PRO A 190 17.39 -1.80 2.03
C PRO A 190 18.20 -1.44 0.78
N LYS A 191 18.38 -2.37 -0.18
CA LYS A 191 19.04 -2.03 -1.45
C LYS A 191 18.17 -1.13 -2.32
N LEU A 192 16.86 -1.40 -2.38
CA LEU A 192 15.91 -0.56 -3.13
C LEU A 192 15.96 0.88 -2.61
N LEU A 193 15.81 1.09 -1.30
CA LEU A 193 15.80 2.43 -0.72
C LEU A 193 17.11 3.18 -0.97
N ARG A 194 18.26 2.50 -0.91
CA ARG A 194 19.56 3.09 -1.26
C ARG A 194 19.66 3.45 -2.74
N SER A 195 19.14 2.63 -3.65
CA SER A 195 19.07 2.97 -5.08
C SER A 195 18.20 4.20 -5.31
N LEU A 196 17.00 4.24 -4.74
CA LEU A 196 16.09 5.38 -4.87
C LEU A 196 16.71 6.67 -4.32
N SER A 197 17.49 6.56 -3.26
CA SER A 197 18.25 7.69 -2.71
C SER A 197 19.37 8.16 -3.65
N GLN A 198 20.17 7.23 -4.18
CA GLN A 198 21.24 7.52 -5.15
C GLN A 198 20.72 8.15 -6.44
N ASP A 199 19.58 7.64 -6.93
CA ASP A 199 18.91 8.12 -8.13
C ASP A 199 18.17 9.45 -7.91
N ARG A 200 18.22 10.00 -6.69
CA ARG A 200 17.54 11.24 -6.27
C ARG A 200 16.04 11.23 -6.53
N LEU A 201 15.37 10.11 -6.24
CA LEU A 201 13.93 9.97 -6.40
C LEU A 201 13.20 11.16 -5.75
N THR A 202 12.29 11.75 -6.50
CA THR A 202 11.30 12.71 -6.00
C THR A 202 9.93 12.13 -6.31
N GLY A 203 9.19 11.74 -5.27
CA GLY A 203 7.96 11.00 -5.42
C GLY A 203 7.61 10.19 -4.18
N TYR A 204 6.96 9.05 -4.37
CA TYR A 204 6.64 8.16 -3.26
C TYR A 204 6.73 6.69 -3.65
N LEU A 205 7.02 5.87 -2.66
CA LEU A 205 6.98 4.42 -2.71
C LEU A 205 5.69 3.97 -2.02
N ARG A 206 4.82 3.28 -2.74
CA ARG A 206 3.55 2.74 -2.24
C ARG A 206 3.68 1.26 -1.96
N LEU A 207 3.14 0.81 -0.84
CA LEU A 207 2.93 -0.60 -0.52
C LEU A 207 1.44 -0.91 -0.52
N THR A 208 1.06 -1.97 -1.21
CA THR A 208 -0.30 -2.51 -1.24
C THR A 208 -0.26 -3.95 -0.73
N GLY A 209 -0.67 -4.15 0.52
CA GLY A 209 -0.88 -5.45 1.16
C GLY A 209 -2.31 -5.96 1.03
N GLN A 210 -2.64 -7.03 1.76
CA GLN A 210 -4.00 -7.61 1.77
C GLN A 210 -4.99 -6.74 2.56
N ALA A 211 -4.56 -6.26 3.74
CA ALA A 211 -5.33 -5.37 4.60
C ALA A 211 -4.51 -4.16 5.08
N SER A 212 -3.29 -4.00 4.54
CA SER A 212 -2.38 -2.91 4.85
C SER A 212 -2.06 -2.08 3.62
N ARG A 213 -1.85 -0.79 3.84
CA ARG A 213 -1.39 0.17 2.84
C ARG A 213 -0.28 1.00 3.44
N GLY A 214 0.79 1.17 2.69
CA GLY A 214 1.94 1.95 3.13
C GLY A 214 2.35 2.97 2.08
N MET A 215 2.98 4.04 2.54
CA MET A 215 3.66 5.00 1.68
C MET A 215 4.94 5.52 2.34
N ILE A 216 5.98 5.72 1.55
CA ILE A 216 7.19 6.44 1.93
C ILE A 216 7.42 7.55 0.91
N LEU A 217 7.48 8.80 1.37
CA LEU A 217 7.71 9.97 0.53
C LEU A 217 9.20 10.27 0.41
N PHE A 218 9.62 10.60 -0.80
CA PHE A 218 10.99 10.98 -1.16
C PHE A 218 11.04 12.35 -1.81
N TYR A 219 12.00 13.16 -1.40
CA TYR A 219 12.32 14.45 -2.03
C TYR A 219 13.81 14.49 -2.34
N GLN A 220 14.16 14.56 -3.63
CA GLN A 220 15.55 14.60 -4.12
C GLN A 220 16.45 13.47 -3.56
N GLY A 221 15.89 12.27 -3.36
CA GLY A 221 16.59 11.10 -2.81
C GLY A 221 16.59 10.99 -1.29
N SER A 222 16.08 12.00 -0.59
CA SER A 222 15.91 11.97 0.86
C SER A 222 14.53 11.45 1.22
N LEU A 223 14.45 10.55 2.20
CA LEU A 223 13.18 10.16 2.81
C LEU A 223 12.68 11.32 3.66
N ILE A 224 11.45 11.77 3.44
CA ILE A 224 10.88 12.91 4.18
C ILE A 224 9.77 12.51 5.14
N GLU A 225 8.95 11.51 4.79
CA GLU A 225 7.84 11.08 5.63
C GLU A 225 7.41 9.65 5.28
N SER A 226 6.79 8.94 6.23
CA SER A 226 6.22 7.61 6.02
C SER A 226 4.81 7.52 6.61
N PHE A 227 3.93 6.79 5.94
CA PHE A 227 2.55 6.54 6.33
C PHE A 227 2.26 5.05 6.22
N TYR A 228 1.50 4.53 7.18
CA TYR A 228 1.11 3.14 7.17
C TYR A 228 -0.27 2.99 7.81
N ASP A 229 -1.18 2.35 7.09
CA ASP A 229 -2.52 1.98 7.52
C ASP A 229 -2.61 0.46 7.57
N GLY A 230 -2.71 -0.10 8.77
CA GLY A 230 -2.91 -1.53 9.00
C GLY A 230 -4.37 -1.92 9.25
N GLY A 231 -5.33 -1.04 8.95
CA GLY A 231 -6.77 -1.26 9.09
C GLY A 231 -7.39 -0.85 10.43
N ALA A 232 -6.59 -0.61 11.46
CA ALA A 232 -7.08 -0.13 12.77
C ALA A 232 -6.68 1.33 13.05
N VAL A 233 -5.40 1.65 12.89
CA VAL A 233 -4.83 2.97 13.13
C VAL A 233 -3.84 3.28 12.03
N VAL A 234 -3.89 4.52 11.54
CA VAL A 234 -2.88 5.03 10.62
C VAL A 234 -1.73 5.61 11.43
N SER A 235 -0.56 5.06 11.19
CA SER A 235 0.71 5.48 11.77
C SER A 235 1.44 6.41 10.80
N THR A 236 2.27 7.31 11.34
CA THR A 236 3.15 8.19 10.57
C THR A 236 4.61 8.09 11.04
N GLY A 237 5.55 8.68 10.31
CA GLY A 237 6.95 8.78 10.69
C GLY A 237 7.64 7.43 10.89
N ARG A 238 8.45 7.35 11.94
CA ARG A 238 9.32 6.19 12.23
C ARG A 238 8.51 4.92 12.51
N THR A 239 7.37 5.04 13.18
CA THR A 239 6.48 3.90 13.46
C THR A 239 5.91 3.35 12.17
N ALA A 240 5.41 4.21 11.28
CA ALA A 240 4.90 3.83 9.98
C ALA A 240 5.95 3.12 9.13
N PHE A 241 7.17 3.67 9.09
CA PHE A 241 8.27 3.04 8.36
C PHE A 241 8.60 1.65 8.90
N SER A 242 8.60 1.47 10.23
CA SER A 242 8.89 0.18 10.85
C SER A 242 7.83 -0.87 10.51
N LEU A 243 6.55 -0.47 10.50
CA LEU A 243 5.43 -1.33 10.07
C LEU A 243 5.51 -1.65 8.58
N PHE A 244 5.75 -0.64 7.74
CA PHE A 244 5.99 -0.81 6.30
C PHE A 244 7.12 -1.81 6.06
N LYS A 245 8.27 -1.63 6.71
CA LYS A 245 9.42 -2.51 6.58
C LYS A 245 9.08 -3.95 6.98
N ASN A 246 8.33 -4.14 8.06
CA ASN A 246 7.92 -5.46 8.55
C ASN A 246 7.07 -6.21 7.50
N ASP A 247 6.10 -5.55 6.89
CA ASP A 247 5.30 -6.16 5.81
C ASP A 247 6.14 -6.54 4.61
N VAL A 248 7.10 -5.68 4.24
CA VAL A 248 8.02 -5.97 3.14
C VAL A 248 8.93 -7.15 3.47
N ASP A 249 9.50 -7.19 4.67
CA ASP A 249 10.36 -8.29 5.15
C ASP A 249 9.60 -9.63 5.22
N ARG A 250 8.29 -9.59 5.52
CA ARG A 250 7.40 -10.76 5.49
C ARG A 250 7.03 -11.20 4.07
N GLY A 251 7.34 -10.38 3.07
CA GLY A 251 6.94 -10.62 1.69
C GLY A 251 5.43 -10.46 1.46
N GLU A 252 4.76 -9.65 2.28
CA GLU A 252 3.33 -9.37 2.15
C GLU A 252 3.11 -8.18 1.22
N GLY A 253 2.36 -8.40 0.14
CA GLY A 253 1.94 -7.35 -0.77
C GLY A 253 2.85 -7.06 -1.97
N SER A 254 2.64 -5.89 -2.55
CA SER A 254 3.34 -5.39 -3.74
C SER A 254 3.66 -3.91 -3.59
N MET A 255 4.73 -3.47 -4.24
CA MET A 255 5.23 -2.11 -4.13
C MET A 255 5.30 -1.42 -5.48
N ASP A 256 4.94 -0.15 -5.50
CA ASP A 256 5.06 0.72 -6.66
C ASP A 256 5.95 1.90 -6.30
N VAL A 257 6.84 2.32 -7.20
CA VAL A 257 7.62 3.55 -7.07
C VAL A 257 7.10 4.54 -8.09
N ILE A 258 6.55 5.65 -7.60
CA ILE A 258 5.95 6.70 -8.40
C ILE A 258 6.84 7.94 -8.31
N GLU A 259 7.28 8.43 -9.45
CA GLU A 259 7.99 9.70 -9.61
C GLU A 259 6.98 10.84 -9.86
N LEU A 260 7.19 11.94 -9.15
CA LEU A 260 6.38 13.15 -9.20
C LEU A 260 7.28 14.39 -9.32
N THR A 261 6.70 15.53 -9.67
CA THR A 261 7.44 16.79 -9.59
C THR A 261 7.68 17.19 -8.13
N ALA A 262 8.76 17.92 -7.87
CA ALA A 262 9.09 18.44 -6.55
C ALA A 262 7.93 19.21 -5.91
N GLU A 263 7.23 20.01 -6.71
CA GLU A 263 6.09 20.81 -6.26
C GLU A 263 4.94 19.94 -5.74
N VAL A 264 4.65 18.84 -6.44
CA VAL A 264 3.58 17.91 -6.05
C VAL A 264 3.96 17.13 -4.80
N VAL A 265 5.23 16.70 -4.66
CA VAL A 265 5.70 16.04 -3.44
C VAL A 265 5.59 16.97 -2.22
N THR A 266 6.00 18.23 -2.36
CA THR A 266 5.84 19.22 -1.29
C THR A 266 4.37 19.42 -0.93
N ALA A 267 3.48 19.48 -1.91
CA ALA A 267 2.04 19.62 -1.68
C ALA A 267 1.42 18.38 -1.01
N ILE A 268 1.88 17.16 -1.36
CA ILE A 268 1.47 15.92 -0.67
C ILE A 268 1.97 15.91 0.78
N TYR A 269 3.22 16.31 1.00
CA TYR A 269 3.76 16.44 2.36
C TYR A 269 2.88 17.38 3.20
N GLN A 270 2.55 18.56 2.67
CA GLN A 270 1.65 19.52 3.32
C GLN A 270 0.23 18.96 3.52
N LEU A 271 -0.35 18.29 2.54
CA LEU A 271 -1.66 17.62 2.68
C LEU A 271 -1.67 16.70 3.92
N LEU A 272 -0.55 16.04 4.22
CA LEU A 272 -0.47 15.06 5.29
C LEU A 272 -0.06 15.67 6.63
N THR A 273 0.80 16.70 6.65
CA THR A 273 1.37 17.26 7.88
C THR A 273 0.81 18.63 8.29
N ALA A 274 0.22 19.39 7.35
CA ALA A 274 -0.25 20.74 7.63
C ALA A 274 -1.42 20.75 8.63
N PRO A 275 -1.55 21.81 9.45
CA PRO A 275 -2.72 22.00 10.28
C PRO A 275 -3.95 22.31 9.43
N THR A 276 -5.11 21.88 9.91
CA THR A 276 -6.40 22.20 9.32
C THR A 276 -6.84 23.59 9.78
N ILE A 277 -7.07 24.50 8.84
CA ILE A 277 -7.54 25.87 9.12
C ILE A 277 -9.07 26.00 9.01
N LEU A 278 -9.70 25.16 8.19
CA LEU A 278 -11.15 25.07 8.06
C LEU A 278 -11.53 23.60 8.10
N GLN A 279 -12.38 23.19 9.04
CA GLN A 279 -12.75 21.79 9.22
C GLN A 279 -14.26 21.59 9.12
N GLY A 280 -14.66 20.52 8.44
CA GLY A 280 -16.03 20.00 8.50
C GLY A 280 -17.11 20.89 7.87
N LEU A 281 -16.73 21.83 6.99
CA LEU A 281 -17.67 22.74 6.33
C LEU A 281 -18.62 21.96 5.42
N LEU A 282 -19.92 22.05 5.62
CA LEU A 282 -20.89 21.39 4.74
C LEU A 282 -20.98 22.14 3.41
N ALA A 283 -20.80 21.42 2.30
CA ALA A 283 -20.78 21.99 0.96
C ALA A 283 -22.05 22.79 0.63
N ARG A 284 -23.22 22.38 1.15
CA ARG A 284 -24.50 23.08 0.94
C ARG A 284 -24.53 24.53 1.45
N PHE A 285 -23.62 24.90 2.36
CA PHE A 285 -23.53 26.24 2.95
C PHE A 285 -22.34 27.04 2.42
N VAL A 286 -21.52 26.46 1.55
CA VAL A 286 -20.26 27.05 1.07
C VAL A 286 -20.30 27.18 -0.44
N ASP A 287 -20.05 28.40 -0.93
CA ASP A 287 -19.69 28.59 -2.33
C ASP A 287 -18.21 28.20 -2.50
N VAL A 288 -17.99 27.00 -3.02
CA VAL A 288 -16.63 26.43 -3.18
C VAL A 288 -15.81 27.20 -4.20
N ARG A 289 -16.44 27.82 -5.21
CA ARG A 289 -15.73 28.65 -6.18
C ARG A 289 -15.24 29.94 -5.53
N ALA A 290 -16.09 30.59 -4.73
CA ALA A 290 -15.69 31.77 -3.95
C ALA A 290 -14.61 31.42 -2.91
N LEU A 291 -14.70 30.25 -2.26
CA LEU A 291 -13.67 29.78 -1.34
C LEU A 291 -12.33 29.58 -2.06
N LEU A 292 -12.30 28.90 -3.20
CA LEU A 292 -11.09 28.72 -3.99
C LEU A 292 -10.48 30.05 -4.43
N GLN A 293 -11.33 31.00 -4.84
CA GLN A 293 -10.88 32.35 -5.19
C GLN A 293 -10.26 33.07 -3.98
N TYR A 294 -10.87 32.98 -2.81
CA TYR A 294 -10.30 33.53 -1.58
C TYR A 294 -8.93 32.90 -1.24
N LEU A 295 -8.81 31.57 -1.32
CA LEU A 295 -7.53 30.88 -1.09
C LEU A 295 -6.45 31.31 -2.10
N GLN A 296 -6.85 31.62 -3.34
CA GLN A 296 -5.97 32.14 -4.37
C GLN A 296 -5.53 33.58 -4.09
N GLU A 297 -6.46 34.45 -3.71
CA GLU A 297 -6.19 35.87 -3.40
C GLU A 297 -5.27 36.01 -2.18
N GLU A 298 -5.49 35.21 -1.15
CA GLU A 298 -4.66 35.16 0.06
C GLU A 298 -3.36 34.36 -0.12
N LYS A 299 -3.11 33.84 -1.32
CA LYS A 299 -1.89 33.07 -1.67
C LYS A 299 -1.63 31.86 -0.77
N ILE A 300 -2.69 31.16 -0.38
CA ILE A 300 -2.59 30.04 0.54
C ILE A 300 -1.76 28.89 -0.07
N HIS A 301 -0.88 28.31 0.75
CA HIS A 301 -0.16 27.07 0.48
C HIS A 301 -0.85 25.93 1.22
N GLY A 302 -1.26 24.88 0.52
CA GLY A 302 -1.86 23.71 1.17
C GLY A 302 -2.85 22.98 0.28
N SER A 303 -3.94 22.51 0.88
CA SER A 303 -4.90 21.65 0.18
C SER A 303 -6.34 21.90 0.61
N LEU A 304 -7.25 21.88 -0.35
CA LEU A 304 -8.68 21.80 -0.11
C LEU A 304 -9.13 20.35 -0.35
N LEU A 305 -9.67 19.73 0.70
CA LEU A 305 -10.19 18.37 0.68
C LEU A 305 -11.72 18.41 0.63
N VAL A 306 -12.28 17.55 -0.21
CA VAL A 306 -13.72 17.38 -0.38
C VAL A 306 -14.05 15.92 -0.12
N ARG A 307 -14.75 15.65 0.99
CA ARG A 307 -15.18 14.32 1.39
C ARG A 307 -16.68 14.17 1.12
N ALA A 308 -17.00 13.51 0.02
CA ALA A 308 -18.35 13.05 -0.28
C ALA A 308 -18.56 11.65 0.32
N PRO A 309 -19.80 11.12 0.39
CA PRO A 309 -20.07 9.82 1.00
C PRO A 309 -19.31 8.65 0.37
N GLU A 310 -19.16 8.63 -0.96
CA GLU A 310 -18.56 7.51 -1.72
C GLU A 310 -17.28 7.92 -2.46
N GLU A 311 -16.85 9.18 -2.33
CA GLU A 311 -15.77 9.74 -3.15
C GLU A 311 -15.01 10.79 -2.35
N MET A 312 -13.72 10.94 -2.66
CA MET A 312 -12.88 11.97 -2.06
C MET A 312 -12.15 12.72 -3.16
N GLY A 313 -12.23 14.05 -3.11
CA GLY A 313 -11.52 14.96 -4.00
C GLY A 313 -10.51 15.80 -3.24
N ILE A 314 -9.39 16.09 -3.87
CA ILE A 314 -8.32 16.91 -3.29
C ILE A 314 -7.86 17.92 -4.34
N ILE A 315 -7.73 19.17 -3.92
CA ILE A 315 -7.15 20.26 -4.69
C ILE A 315 -5.87 20.68 -3.97
N LEU A 316 -4.75 20.63 -4.67
CA LEU A 316 -3.45 21.08 -4.19
C LEU A 316 -3.19 22.52 -4.62
N LEU A 317 -2.79 23.36 -3.66
CA LEU A 317 -2.55 24.78 -3.84
C LEU A 317 -1.12 25.15 -3.45
N ARG A 318 -0.50 26.03 -4.23
CA ARG A 318 0.83 26.59 -3.96
C ARG A 318 0.83 28.07 -4.32
N ASP A 319 1.10 28.94 -3.35
CA ASP A 319 1.06 30.41 -3.52
C ASP A 319 -0.30 30.88 -4.05
N GLY A 320 -1.37 30.23 -3.59
CA GLY A 320 -2.73 30.42 -4.08
C GLY A 320 -3.01 29.83 -5.47
N GLN A 321 -2.00 29.37 -6.20
CA GLN A 321 -2.19 28.78 -7.52
C GLN A 321 -2.61 27.31 -7.42
N LEU A 322 -3.45 26.89 -8.35
CA LEU A 322 -3.80 25.49 -8.53
C LEU A 322 -2.59 24.72 -9.04
N LEU A 323 -2.06 23.82 -8.22
CA LEU A 323 -1.04 22.87 -8.66
C LEU A 323 -1.69 21.67 -9.37
N GLY A 324 -2.86 21.27 -8.88
CA GLY A 324 -3.75 20.33 -9.55
C GLY A 324 -4.80 19.76 -8.62
N ALA A 325 -5.80 19.11 -9.21
CA ALA A 325 -6.90 18.46 -8.55
C ALA A 325 -6.98 16.99 -8.96
N PHE A 326 -7.46 16.13 -8.08
CA PHE A 326 -7.68 14.70 -8.35
C PHE A 326 -8.73 14.13 -7.39
N THR A 327 -9.30 12.97 -7.74
CA THR A 327 -10.22 12.23 -6.86
C THR A 327 -9.75 10.80 -6.67
N ARG A 328 -10.36 10.06 -5.74
CA ARG A 328 -10.07 8.62 -5.58
C ARG A 328 -10.46 7.82 -6.83
N GLY A 329 -11.58 8.15 -7.46
CA GLY A 329 -11.97 7.55 -8.76
C GLY A 329 -11.12 8.01 -9.96
N GLN A 330 -10.52 9.21 -9.89
CA GLN A 330 -9.69 9.80 -10.95
C GLN A 330 -8.41 10.37 -10.35
N PRO A 331 -7.39 9.54 -10.09
CA PRO A 331 -6.17 9.96 -9.40
C PRO A 331 -5.20 10.73 -10.32
N GLN A 332 -5.54 10.97 -11.59
CA GLN A 332 -4.70 11.75 -12.48
C GLN A 332 -4.72 13.23 -12.04
N LEU A 333 -3.55 13.84 -11.86
CA LEU A 333 -3.45 15.25 -11.50
C LEU A 333 -3.95 16.12 -12.67
N MET A 334 -5.07 16.83 -12.46
CA MET A 334 -5.73 17.66 -13.46
C MET A 334 -5.55 19.14 -13.12
N GLN A 335 -5.36 19.98 -14.14
CA GLN A 335 -5.24 21.44 -13.97
C GLN A 335 -6.61 22.15 -13.85
N ASP A 336 -7.69 21.39 -13.71
CA ASP A 336 -9.05 21.89 -13.60
C ASP A 336 -9.66 21.41 -12.27
N PRO A 337 -10.07 22.33 -11.37
CA PRO A 337 -10.63 21.95 -10.08
C PRO A 337 -12.07 21.40 -10.20
N GLU A 338 -12.71 21.50 -11.38
CA GLU A 338 -14.10 21.08 -11.58
C GLU A 338 -14.36 19.60 -11.25
N ILE A 339 -13.36 18.73 -11.39
CA ILE A 339 -13.50 17.32 -11.01
C ILE A 339 -13.76 17.14 -9.51
N VAL A 340 -13.28 18.07 -8.68
CA VAL A 340 -13.48 18.07 -7.22
C VAL A 340 -14.68 18.93 -6.83
N THR A 341 -14.86 20.12 -7.42
CA THR A 341 -16.00 21.00 -7.08
C THR A 341 -17.35 20.35 -7.39
N ARG A 342 -17.44 19.48 -8.40
CA ARG A 342 -18.65 18.69 -8.70
C ARG A 342 -19.10 17.81 -7.54
N LEU A 343 -18.19 17.34 -6.68
CA LEU A 343 -18.54 16.55 -5.50
C LEU A 343 -19.33 17.37 -4.46
N CYS A 344 -19.20 18.70 -4.50
CA CYS A 344 -19.91 19.61 -3.61
C CYS A 344 -21.41 19.74 -3.94
N ALA A 345 -21.87 19.16 -5.05
CA ALA A 345 -23.30 19.06 -5.37
C ALA A 345 -24.06 18.13 -4.40
N ASP A 346 -23.39 17.19 -3.75
CA ASP A 346 -24.00 16.34 -2.72
C ASP A 346 -24.13 17.13 -1.40
N SER A 347 -25.36 17.14 -0.86
CA SER A 347 -25.70 17.82 0.39
C SER A 347 -24.95 17.32 1.63
N LYS A 348 -24.40 16.10 1.59
CA LYS A 348 -23.62 15.47 2.68
C LYS A 348 -22.13 15.72 2.56
N THR A 349 -21.67 16.32 1.46
CA THR A 349 -20.25 16.60 1.24
C THR A 349 -19.72 17.57 2.29
N ARG A 350 -18.57 17.22 2.85
CA ARG A 350 -17.79 18.06 3.77
C ARG A 350 -16.53 18.56 3.09
N ILE A 351 -16.16 19.79 3.41
CA ILE A 351 -14.99 20.48 2.91
C ILE A 351 -14.07 20.75 4.09
N GLU A 352 -12.78 20.53 3.85
CA GLU A 352 -11.70 20.83 4.79
C GLU A 352 -10.61 21.59 4.04
N VAL A 353 -9.99 22.56 4.68
CA VAL A 353 -8.83 23.28 4.14
C VAL A 353 -7.69 23.15 5.12
N LYS A 354 -6.57 22.64 4.62
CA LYS A 354 -5.29 22.55 5.32
C LYS A 354 -4.34 23.56 4.71
N ALA A 355 -3.63 24.30 5.55
CA ALA A 355 -2.76 25.37 5.10
C ALA A 355 -1.52 25.52 5.98
N VAL A 356 -0.44 25.98 5.36
CA VAL A 356 0.78 26.40 6.05
C VAL A 356 1.04 27.88 5.78
N ALA A 357 1.61 28.58 6.77
CA ALA A 357 1.95 29.99 6.64
C ALA A 357 3.13 30.22 5.68
N ASP A 358 4.11 29.32 5.69
CA ASP A 358 5.31 29.40 4.87
C ASP A 358 5.57 28.07 4.15
N LEU A 359 6.12 28.15 2.93
CA LEU A 359 6.61 26.99 2.19
C LEU A 359 7.91 26.49 2.85
N GLU A 360 7.77 25.56 3.78
CA GLU A 360 8.92 24.83 4.33
C GLU A 360 9.29 23.66 3.41
N GLU A 361 10.61 23.51 3.16
CA GLU A 361 11.11 22.29 2.54
C GLU A 361 10.91 21.11 3.51
N PRO A 362 10.47 19.95 3.01
CA PRO A 362 10.19 18.82 3.87
C PRO A 362 11.46 18.36 4.58
N ALA A 363 11.40 18.23 5.90
CA ALA A 363 12.54 17.81 6.71
C ALA A 363 12.96 16.39 6.33
N SER A 364 14.23 16.22 5.95
CA SER A 364 14.78 14.90 5.61
C SER A 364 15.05 14.08 6.87
N VAL A 365 14.72 12.80 6.82
CA VAL A 365 15.10 11.80 7.83
C VAL A 365 16.26 10.96 7.29
N SER A 366 17.21 10.62 8.16
CA SER A 366 18.35 9.78 7.79
C SER A 366 17.90 8.37 7.44
N LEU A 367 18.04 7.99 6.16
CA LEU A 367 17.68 6.65 5.67
C LEU A 367 18.42 5.54 6.41
N GLU A 368 19.73 5.72 6.65
CA GLU A 368 20.56 4.73 7.34
C GLU A 368 20.12 4.54 8.80
N GLU A 369 19.69 5.61 9.46
CA GLU A 369 19.15 5.52 10.82
C GLU A 369 17.82 4.75 10.84
N MET A 370 16.96 4.97 9.84
CA MET A 370 15.68 4.27 9.71
C MET A 370 15.87 2.78 9.38
N LEU A 371 16.86 2.45 8.56
CA LEU A 371 17.19 1.06 8.21
C LEU A 371 17.88 0.29 9.35
N ALA A 372 18.67 0.97 10.17
CA ALA A 372 19.36 0.38 11.32
C ALA A 372 18.42 0.05 12.50
N MET A 373 17.16 0.50 12.46
CA MET A 373 16.17 0.18 13.47
C MET A 373 15.77 -1.29 13.39
N THR A 374 16.03 -2.04 14.46
CA THR A 374 15.51 -3.39 14.62
C THR A 374 14.07 -3.34 15.15
N PRO A 375 13.16 -4.18 14.64
CA PRO A 375 11.80 -4.23 15.13
C PRO A 375 11.80 -4.75 16.58
N SER A 376 11.50 -3.88 17.53
CA SER A 376 11.12 -4.31 18.88
C SER A 376 9.63 -4.64 18.86
N VAL A 377 9.29 -5.90 18.54
CA VAL A 377 7.91 -6.40 18.74
C VAL A 377 7.91 -7.29 19.98
N PRO A 378 7.18 -6.96 21.06
CA PRO A 378 6.90 -7.94 22.10
C PRO A 378 6.10 -9.07 21.47
N ALA A 379 6.62 -10.29 21.53
CA ALA A 379 5.95 -11.49 21.03
C ALA A 379 4.62 -11.69 21.79
N THR A 380 3.50 -11.31 21.18
CA THR A 380 2.18 -11.70 21.66
C THR A 380 2.01 -13.18 21.36
N VAL A 381 2.20 -14.02 22.37
CA VAL A 381 1.85 -15.45 22.31
C VAL A 381 0.34 -15.55 22.09
N TYR A 382 -0.05 -15.92 20.87
CA TYR A 382 -1.43 -16.27 20.52
C TYR A 382 -1.84 -17.51 21.32
N ARG A 383 -2.60 -17.32 22.40
CA ARG A 383 -3.30 -18.42 23.09
C ARG A 383 -4.60 -18.67 22.32
N PRO A 384 -4.83 -19.83 21.69
CA PRO A 384 -6.08 -20.11 21.00
C PRO A 384 -7.23 -20.14 22.01
N ALA A 385 -8.30 -19.39 21.75
CA ALA A 385 -9.54 -19.51 22.49
C ALA A 385 -10.24 -20.84 22.16
N PRO A 386 -10.83 -21.54 23.15
CA PRO A 386 -11.56 -22.78 22.90
C PRO A 386 -12.85 -22.53 22.09
N PRO A 387 -13.27 -23.49 21.24
CA PRO A 387 -14.42 -23.34 20.37
C PRO A 387 -15.73 -23.34 21.18
N GLN A 388 -16.59 -22.35 20.94
CA GLN A 388 -17.95 -22.32 21.48
C GLN A 388 -18.82 -23.38 20.78
N PRO A 389 -19.62 -24.17 21.53
CA PRO A 389 -20.52 -25.16 20.94
C PRO A 389 -21.71 -24.49 20.23
N SER A 390 -21.96 -24.96 19.00
CA SER A 390 -23.03 -24.55 18.11
C SER A 390 -24.43 -24.84 18.68
N THR A 391 -25.34 -23.88 18.53
CA THR A 391 -26.76 -24.02 18.87
C THR A 391 -27.55 -24.66 17.72
N ALA A 392 -28.41 -25.62 18.08
CA ALA A 392 -29.47 -26.18 17.25
C ALA A 392 -30.81 -26.06 18.00
N PRO A 393 -31.97 -26.19 17.33
CA PRO A 393 -33.12 -25.30 17.56
C PRO A 393 -34.22 -25.83 18.51
N ALA A 394 -34.90 -24.85 19.11
CA ALA A 394 -36.29 -24.78 19.59
C ALA A 394 -37.01 -26.02 20.17
N ALA A 395 -37.40 -25.93 21.44
CA ALA A 395 -38.60 -26.55 21.98
C ALA A 395 -39.38 -25.57 22.86
N THR A 396 -40.67 -25.49 22.56
CA THR A 396 -41.76 -24.67 23.14
C THR A 396 -42.09 -25.10 24.57
N MET A 397 -42.41 -24.17 25.49
CA MET A 397 -43.39 -24.40 26.56
C MET A 397 -43.92 -23.09 27.20
N ALA A 398 -45.12 -23.22 27.78
CA ALA A 398 -46.20 -22.25 28.04
C ALA A 398 -46.09 -21.50 29.42
N PRO A 399 -47.05 -20.61 29.80
CA PRO A 399 -46.75 -19.32 30.44
C PRO A 399 -47.11 -19.14 31.94
N ALA A 400 -46.75 -17.93 32.41
CA ALA A 400 -47.43 -17.06 33.39
C ALA A 400 -46.95 -17.02 34.86
N ALA A 401 -46.48 -15.85 35.30
CA ALA A 401 -46.87 -15.20 36.56
C ALA A 401 -46.50 -13.70 36.54
N ARG A 402 -47.28 -12.90 37.27
CA ARG A 402 -47.49 -11.45 37.16
C ARG A 402 -46.91 -10.72 38.37
N ALA A 403 -46.16 -9.61 38.18
CA ALA A 403 -45.92 -8.58 39.21
C ALA A 403 -45.48 -7.26 38.53
N GLN A 404 -46.41 -6.32 38.32
CA GLN A 404 -46.63 -5.05 39.05
C GLN A 404 -45.77 -3.85 38.57
N PRO A 405 -46.39 -2.68 38.27
CA PRO A 405 -45.71 -1.48 37.79
C PRO A 405 -45.25 -0.56 38.94
N HIS A 406 -44.08 0.07 38.80
CA HIS A 406 -43.62 1.17 39.65
C HIS A 406 -43.17 2.38 38.79
N PRO A 407 -43.26 3.61 39.35
CA PRO A 407 -43.45 4.89 38.64
C PRO A 407 -42.15 5.54 38.11
N PRO A 408 -42.23 6.64 37.31
CA PRO A 408 -41.05 7.24 36.70
C PRO A 408 -40.26 8.08 37.72
N ALA A 409 -38.94 7.95 37.69
CA ALA A 409 -38.00 8.78 38.46
C ALA A 409 -37.06 9.53 37.49
N PRO A 410 -36.49 10.67 37.93
CA PRO A 410 -36.31 11.88 37.13
C PRO A 410 -35.02 11.93 36.30
N ALA A 411 -34.96 12.94 35.41
CA ALA A 411 -33.81 13.27 34.58
C ALA A 411 -32.50 13.32 35.38
N ALA A 412 -31.55 12.46 35.03
CA ALA A 412 -30.20 12.47 35.59
C ALA A 412 -29.38 13.60 34.95
N THR A 413 -29.03 14.57 35.80
CA THR A 413 -27.97 15.55 35.60
C THR A 413 -26.63 14.85 35.35
N ALA A 414 -25.82 15.42 34.45
CA ALA A 414 -24.44 14.98 34.19
C ALA A 414 -23.61 14.91 35.48
N PRO A 415 -22.80 13.86 35.69
CA PRO A 415 -21.87 13.84 36.81
C PRO A 415 -20.69 14.77 36.50
N VAL A 416 -20.52 15.77 37.36
CA VAL A 416 -19.30 16.54 37.52
C VAL A 416 -18.25 15.57 38.07
N SER A 417 -17.13 15.39 37.39
CA SER A 417 -16.02 14.57 37.89
C SER A 417 -15.52 15.14 39.22
N ALA A 418 -15.79 14.42 40.31
CA ALA A 418 -15.12 14.64 41.58
C ALA A 418 -13.72 14.02 41.47
N GLU A 419 -12.68 14.85 41.41
CA GLU A 419 -11.30 14.40 41.56
C GLU A 419 -11.14 13.77 42.96
N PRO A 420 -10.55 12.57 43.09
CA PRO A 420 -10.15 12.06 44.39
C PRO A 420 -9.10 13.01 44.99
N ASP A 421 -9.26 13.33 46.28
CA ASP A 421 -8.32 14.15 47.07
C ASP A 421 -7.04 13.33 47.31
N ILE A 422 -6.20 13.21 46.28
CA ILE A 422 -4.95 12.45 46.31
C ILE A 422 -3.91 13.26 47.08
N ASP A 423 -3.33 12.67 48.14
CA ASP A 423 -2.20 13.22 48.87
C ASP A 423 -0.91 13.09 48.03
N TRP A 424 -0.76 14.03 47.08
CA TRP A 424 0.36 14.11 46.15
C TRP A 424 1.75 14.14 46.84
N PRO A 425 1.97 14.88 47.95
CA PRO A 425 3.24 14.86 48.65
C PRO A 425 3.62 13.47 49.16
N SER A 426 2.66 12.73 49.72
CA SER A 426 2.88 11.37 50.24
C SER A 426 3.10 10.38 49.11
N LEU A 427 2.33 10.48 48.02
CA LEU A 427 2.48 9.64 46.83
C LEU A 427 3.86 9.84 46.18
N MET A 428 4.29 11.08 45.97
CA MET A 428 5.60 11.36 45.39
C MET A 428 6.74 10.89 46.29
N SER A 429 6.60 10.98 47.61
CA SER A 429 7.59 10.43 48.55
C SER A 429 7.73 8.92 48.41
N GLN A 430 6.60 8.19 48.32
CA GLN A 430 6.59 6.73 48.13
C GLN A 430 7.21 6.33 46.78
N LEU A 431 6.86 6.99 45.68
CA LEU A 431 7.45 6.70 44.36
C LEU A 431 8.96 6.97 44.33
N ASN A 432 9.43 8.04 44.98
CA ASN A 432 10.85 8.31 45.11
C ASN A 432 11.57 7.22 45.93
N GLN A 433 10.94 6.72 46.99
CA GLN A 433 11.50 5.63 47.81
C GLN A 433 11.56 4.30 47.03
N MET A 434 10.54 3.99 46.22
CA MET A 434 10.54 2.82 45.33
C MET A 434 11.67 2.91 44.30
N ALA A 435 11.89 4.08 43.71
CA ALA A 435 13.00 4.32 42.78
C ALA A 435 14.37 4.12 43.45
N ASP A 436 14.55 4.62 44.68
CA ASP A 436 15.79 4.45 45.44
C ASP A 436 16.02 2.97 45.83
N SER A 437 14.96 2.24 46.20
CA SER A 437 15.04 0.80 46.53
C SER A 437 15.43 -0.04 45.30
N ALA A 438 14.80 0.20 44.16
CA ALA A 438 15.01 -0.58 42.94
C ALA A 438 16.33 -0.27 42.22
N LEU A 439 16.74 1.00 42.20
CA LEU A 439 17.86 1.49 41.37
C LEU A 439 19.07 1.99 42.16
N GLN A 440 18.96 2.15 43.49
CA GLN A 440 20.03 2.61 44.38
C GLN A 440 20.69 3.89 43.85
N SER A 441 22.02 3.89 43.66
CA SER A 441 22.79 5.03 43.15
C SER A 441 22.39 5.51 41.73
N ARG A 442 21.54 4.77 41.02
CA ARG A 442 21.08 5.07 39.66
C ARG A 442 19.65 5.63 39.60
N SER A 443 18.97 5.83 40.74
CA SER A 443 17.61 6.37 40.81
C SER A 443 17.49 7.85 40.40
N LYS A 444 18.60 8.61 40.39
CA LYS A 444 18.62 10.07 40.19
C LYS A 444 17.81 10.54 38.97
N LYS A 445 17.95 9.85 37.83
CA LYS A 445 17.25 10.19 36.58
C LYS A 445 15.74 9.94 36.68
N VAL A 446 15.33 8.85 37.34
CA VAL A 446 13.91 8.54 37.57
C VAL A 446 13.28 9.55 38.52
N LYS A 447 13.99 9.94 39.58
CA LYS A 447 13.52 10.94 40.55
C LYS A 447 13.36 12.32 39.92
N GLU A 448 14.27 12.70 39.01
CA GLU A 448 14.18 13.95 38.23
C GLU A 448 12.96 13.96 37.29
N MET A 449 12.63 12.82 36.69
CA MET A 449 11.42 12.66 35.88
C MET A 449 10.15 12.76 36.72
N LEU A 450 10.12 12.10 37.88
CA LEU A 450 8.99 12.17 38.82
C LEU A 450 8.81 13.60 39.36
N SER A 451 9.88 14.30 39.72
CA SER A 451 9.80 15.68 40.23
C SER A 451 9.37 16.71 39.17
N SER A 452 9.56 16.39 37.88
CA SER A 452 9.16 17.25 36.77
C SER A 452 7.73 16.97 36.29
N THR A 453 7.00 16.08 36.96
CA THR A 453 5.64 15.68 36.59
C THR A 453 4.62 16.59 37.25
N GLU A 454 3.63 17.04 36.48
CA GLU A 454 2.50 17.81 36.99
C GLU A 454 1.67 16.95 37.98
N HIS A 455 1.08 17.57 39.01
CA HIS A 455 0.25 16.88 40.00
C HIS A 455 -1.11 16.47 39.41
N SER A 456 -1.07 15.51 38.49
CA SER A 456 -2.21 14.94 37.77
C SER A 456 -1.98 13.44 37.55
N VAL A 457 -3.03 12.64 37.73
CA VAL A 457 -2.98 11.17 37.57
C VAL A 457 -2.58 10.80 36.14
N ASP A 458 -3.14 11.48 35.14
CA ASP A 458 -2.81 11.25 33.73
C ASP A 458 -1.37 11.64 33.40
N ALA A 459 -0.85 12.71 34.01
CA ALA A 459 0.54 13.14 33.83
C ALA A 459 1.52 12.15 34.48
N LEU A 460 1.14 11.60 35.64
CA LEU A 460 1.93 10.60 36.36
C LEU A 460 1.97 9.26 35.63
N ASP A 461 0.84 8.77 35.11
CA ASP A 461 0.82 7.50 34.36
C ASP A 461 1.70 7.58 33.09
N ARG A 462 1.66 8.70 32.37
CA ARG A 462 2.57 8.96 31.23
C ARG A 462 4.04 8.99 31.65
N THR A 463 4.33 9.54 32.83
CA THR A 463 5.71 9.57 33.33
C THR A 463 6.19 8.18 33.74
N ILE A 464 5.34 7.36 34.35
CA ILE A 464 5.62 5.96 34.68
C ILE A 464 5.92 5.16 33.41
N ASP A 465 5.13 5.34 32.34
CA ASP A 465 5.41 4.72 31.04
C ASP A 465 6.78 5.13 30.49
N ARG A 466 7.12 6.43 30.59
CA ARG A 466 8.42 6.94 30.15
C ARG A 466 9.59 6.39 30.99
N ILE A 467 9.38 6.14 32.29
CA ILE A 467 10.39 5.52 33.17
C ILE A 467 10.68 4.08 32.70
N SER A 468 9.67 3.30 32.33
CA SER A 468 9.85 1.93 31.83
C SER A 468 10.66 1.86 30.52
N GLN A 469 10.55 2.89 29.68
CA GLN A 469 11.21 2.99 28.38
C GLN A 469 12.57 3.71 28.44
N THR A 470 12.93 4.26 29.61
CA THR A 470 14.18 5.02 29.75
C THR A 470 15.36 4.07 29.85
N SER A 471 16.37 4.25 29.01
CA SER A 471 17.65 3.56 29.19
C SER A 471 18.52 4.30 30.21
N ILE A 472 18.99 3.58 31.23
CA ILE A 472 19.97 4.04 32.21
C ILE A 472 21.17 3.12 32.13
N MET A 473 22.36 3.69 31.90
CA MET A 473 23.59 2.90 31.81
C MET A 473 23.77 2.03 33.06
N PHE A 474 24.07 0.75 32.85
CA PHE A 474 24.30 -0.26 33.89
C PHE A 474 23.07 -0.62 34.73
N VAL A 475 21.85 -0.36 34.22
CA VAL A 475 20.59 -0.82 34.81
C VAL A 475 19.92 -1.78 33.83
N ASP A 476 19.52 -2.95 34.33
CA ASP A 476 18.76 -3.93 33.55
C ASP A 476 17.36 -3.36 33.20
N PRO A 477 16.96 -3.32 31.92
CA PRO A 477 15.62 -2.88 31.50
C PRO A 477 14.47 -3.59 32.23
N ALA A 478 14.65 -4.85 32.63
CA ALA A 478 13.65 -5.59 33.40
C ALA A 478 13.39 -4.95 34.77
N ARG A 479 14.40 -4.36 35.40
CA ARG A 479 14.24 -3.66 36.69
C ARG A 479 13.44 -2.37 36.57
N LEU A 480 13.61 -1.64 35.47
CA LEU A 480 12.84 -0.41 35.20
C LEU A 480 11.40 -0.72 34.82
N THR A 481 11.19 -1.81 34.08
CA THR A 481 9.84 -2.31 33.76
C THR A 481 9.11 -2.76 35.03
N ASN A 482 9.79 -3.50 35.91
CA ASN A 482 9.20 -3.92 37.20
C ASN A 482 8.89 -2.72 38.10
N LEU A 483 9.83 -1.77 38.23
CA LEU A 483 9.61 -0.54 38.99
C LEU A 483 8.39 0.24 38.47
N ALA A 484 8.25 0.40 37.15
CA ALA A 484 7.12 1.09 36.55
C ALA A 484 5.79 0.37 36.82
N ASN A 485 5.77 -0.96 36.77
CA ASN A 485 4.58 -1.74 37.11
C ASN A 485 4.19 -1.59 38.60
N GLU A 486 5.17 -1.60 39.50
CA GLU A 486 4.93 -1.38 40.93
C GLU A 486 4.40 0.05 41.18
N MET A 487 4.96 1.07 40.51
CA MET A 487 4.50 2.45 40.60
C MET A 487 3.07 2.62 40.07
N ARG A 488 2.72 1.91 38.99
CA ARG A 488 1.35 1.91 38.44
C ARG A 488 0.36 1.26 39.39
N GLN A 489 0.74 0.16 40.04
CA GLN A 489 -0.10 -0.48 41.05
C GLN A 489 -0.40 0.47 42.21
N LEU A 490 0.61 1.20 42.69
CA LEU A 490 0.43 2.20 43.74
C LEU A 490 -0.49 3.34 43.31
N LEU A 491 -0.38 3.79 42.05
CA LEU A 491 -1.24 4.85 41.51
C LEU A 491 -2.70 4.39 41.39
N GLU A 492 -2.94 3.13 41.05
CA GLU A 492 -4.28 2.55 40.95
C GLU A 492 -4.93 2.35 42.33
N GLU A 493 -4.14 2.18 43.39
CA GLU A 493 -4.63 2.17 44.78
C GLU A 493 -5.05 3.56 45.30
N GLN A 494 -4.64 4.65 44.63
CA GLN A 494 -5.01 6.03 44.98
C GLN A 494 -6.19 6.57 44.17
N ARG A 495 -6.71 5.79 43.23
CA ARG A 495 -7.86 6.12 42.37
C ARG A 495 -9.14 5.53 42.95
#